data_AF-A0A1I1K0Q0-F1
#
_entry.id   AF-A0A1I1K0Q0-F1
#
_cell.length_a   1.000
_cell.length_b   1.000
_cell.length_c   1.000
_cell.angle_alpha   90.00
_cell.angle_beta   90.00
_cell.angle_gamma   90.00
#
_symmetry.space_group_name_H-M   'P 1'
#
loop_
_entity.id
_entity.type
_entity.pdbx_description
1 polymer ?
#
loop_
_entity_poly.entity_id
_entity_poly.type
_entity_poly.pdbx_seq_one_letter_code
_entity_poly.pdbx_strand_id
1 'polypeptide(L)'
;MNFIKKHLKNEKGLTLIELLAVVVILGIIAAIAIPSIGGLIDNSKKDAHAGNAQQMINSAKLWVSAHSTDDTFTGSKNLTLKDMYDDNLLDTIDDPDGGTYSQTGSFVAIAKSGNAYTYTVTLTNSTRGVFAKTGKMTRSKVTEVAKP
;
A
#
# COMPACT_ATOMS: atom_id res chain seq x y z
N MET A 1 -59.81 16.22 -22.69
CA MET A 1 -58.43 15.72 -22.69
C MET A 1 -57.51 16.76 -23.34
N ASN A 2 -57.06 17.81 -22.63
CA ASN A 2 -56.12 18.81 -23.20
C ASN A 2 -55.33 19.59 -22.13
N PHE A 3 -54.91 18.94 -21.06
CA PHE A 3 -54.13 19.57 -19.97
C PHE A 3 -52.60 19.46 -20.12
N ILE A 4 -52.10 18.75 -21.14
CA ILE A 4 -50.65 18.45 -21.27
C ILE A 4 -49.89 19.51 -22.10
N LYS A 5 -50.57 20.39 -22.85
CA LYS A 5 -49.91 21.27 -23.84
C LYS A 5 -49.30 22.57 -23.30
N LYS A 6 -49.23 22.79 -21.98
CA LYS A 6 -48.82 24.09 -21.39
C LYS A 6 -47.48 24.09 -20.64
N HIS A 7 -46.69 23.02 -20.65
CA HIS A 7 -45.43 22.94 -19.87
C HIS A 7 -44.13 22.84 -20.69
N LEU A 8 -44.16 23.11 -22.01
CA LEU A 8 -42.99 22.97 -22.90
C LEU A 8 -42.28 24.29 -23.28
N LYS A 9 -42.46 25.39 -22.52
CA LYS A 9 -41.93 26.72 -22.91
C LYS A 9 -41.33 27.53 -21.75
N ASN A 10 -40.49 26.91 -20.92
CA ASN A 10 -39.71 27.64 -19.91
C ASN A 10 -38.26 27.14 -19.79
N GLU A 11 -37.67 26.66 -20.89
CA GLU A 11 -36.23 26.44 -21.02
C GLU A 11 -35.53 27.81 -21.14
N LYS A 12 -35.52 28.61 -20.06
CA LYS A 12 -34.62 29.76 -19.97
C LYS A 12 -33.21 29.20 -19.85
N GLY A 13 -32.49 29.17 -20.98
CA GLY A 13 -31.14 28.64 -21.05
C GLY A 13 -30.19 29.35 -20.10
N LEU A 14 -29.30 28.56 -19.49
CA LEU A 14 -28.15 29.05 -18.73
C LEU A 14 -27.37 30.08 -19.56
N THR A 15 -27.04 31.20 -18.93
CA THR A 15 -26.22 32.21 -19.58
C THR A 15 -24.74 31.79 -19.56
N LEU A 16 -23.96 32.21 -20.55
CA LEU A 16 -22.53 31.90 -20.60
C LEU A 16 -21.76 32.44 -19.37
N ILE A 17 -22.24 33.55 -18.78
CA ILE A 17 -21.62 34.15 -17.59
C ILE A 17 -21.80 33.27 -16.34
N GLU A 18 -22.93 32.58 -16.21
CA GLU A 18 -23.18 31.65 -15.09
C GLU A 18 -22.28 30.42 -15.20
N LEU A 19 -22.13 29.86 -16.40
CA LEU A 19 -21.17 28.76 -16.62
C LEU A 19 -19.73 29.22 -16.42
N LEU A 20 -19.38 30.45 -16.82
CA LEU A 20 -18.05 31.02 -16.61
C LEU A 20 -17.71 31.15 -15.12
N ALA A 21 -18.64 31.67 -14.31
CA ALA A 21 -18.42 31.81 -12.87
C ALA A 21 -18.15 30.45 -12.19
N VAL A 22 -18.87 29.39 -12.59
CA VAL A 22 -18.70 28.04 -12.04
C VAL A 22 -17.32 27.47 -12.39
N VAL A 23 -16.88 27.54 -13.64
CA VAL A 23 -15.57 27.00 -14.02
C VAL A 23 -14.41 27.76 -13.38
N VAL A 24 -14.55 29.06 -13.12
CA VAL A 24 -13.57 29.85 -12.38
C VAL A 24 -13.44 29.35 -10.94
N ILE A 25 -14.57 29.14 -10.25
CA ILE A 25 -14.56 28.61 -8.88
C ILE A 25 -13.97 27.19 -8.84
N LEU A 26 -14.38 26.31 -9.77
CA LEU A 26 -13.81 24.96 -9.89
C LEU A 26 -12.31 24.99 -10.18
N GLY A 27 -11.84 25.94 -10.99
CA GLY A 27 -10.42 26.12 -11.28
C GLY A 27 -9.60 26.50 -10.04
N ILE A 28 -10.10 27.41 -9.20
CA ILE A 28 -9.44 27.80 -7.95
C ILE A 28 -9.38 26.61 -6.98
N ILE A 29 -10.49 25.86 -6.83
CA ILE A 29 -10.54 24.68 -5.96
C ILE A 29 -9.56 23.62 -6.47
N ALA A 30 -9.56 23.33 -7.78
CA ALA A 30 -8.67 22.35 -8.38
C ALA A 30 -7.18 22.71 -8.18
N ALA A 31 -6.82 23.99 -8.29
CA ALA A 31 -5.44 24.46 -8.11
C ALA A 31 -4.87 24.14 -6.70
N ILE A 32 -5.70 24.23 -5.65
CA ILE A 32 -5.29 23.94 -4.27
C ILE A 32 -5.45 22.43 -3.93
N ALA A 33 -6.49 21.80 -4.47
CA ALA A 33 -6.83 20.41 -4.18
C ALA A 33 -5.85 19.42 -4.83
N ILE A 34 -5.41 19.64 -6.06
CA ILE A 34 -4.57 18.67 -6.79
C ILE A 34 -3.23 18.40 -6.07
N PRO A 35 -2.44 19.42 -5.65
CA PRO A 35 -1.18 19.17 -4.96
C PRO A 35 -1.35 18.47 -3.60
N SER A 36 -2.41 18.82 -2.87
CA SER A 36 -2.68 18.26 -1.53
C SER A 36 -3.15 16.81 -1.58
N ILE A 37 -4.01 16.45 -2.54
CA ILE A 37 -4.48 15.08 -2.76
C ILE A 37 -3.33 14.16 -3.18
N GLY A 38 -2.42 14.64 -4.06
CA GLY A 38 -1.28 13.85 -4.52
C GLY A 38 -0.38 13.38 -3.36
N GLY A 39 -0.02 14.29 -2.45
CA GLY A 39 0.77 13.95 -1.26
C GLY A 39 0.04 13.05 -0.26
N LEU A 40 -1.28 13.18 -0.15
CA LEU A 40 -2.09 12.32 0.72
C LEU A 40 -2.19 10.88 0.19
N ILE A 41 -2.39 10.72 -1.12
CA ILE A 41 -2.36 9.41 -1.78
C ILE A 41 -0.99 8.75 -1.62
N ASP A 42 0.09 9.53 -1.81
CA ASP A 42 1.46 9.04 -1.64
C ASP A 42 1.74 8.47 -0.25
N ASN A 43 1.34 9.22 0.78
CA ASN A 43 1.46 8.80 2.17
C ASN A 43 0.61 7.56 2.47
N SER A 44 -0.62 7.50 1.94
CA SER A 44 -1.52 6.36 2.12
C SER A 44 -0.92 5.08 1.52
N LYS A 45 -0.30 5.20 0.33
CA LYS A 45 0.44 4.09 -0.29
C LYS A 45 1.61 3.64 0.57
N LYS A 46 2.42 4.56 1.10
CA LYS A 46 3.54 4.24 2.00
C LYS A 46 3.08 3.55 3.29
N ASP A 47 1.97 3.99 3.86
CA ASP A 47 1.39 3.33 5.04
C ASP A 47 0.90 1.91 4.71
N ALA A 48 0.27 1.71 3.56
CA ALA A 48 -0.15 0.39 3.11
C ALA A 48 1.05 -0.55 2.86
N HIS A 49 2.13 -0.07 2.25
CA HIS A 49 3.40 -0.81 2.11
C HIS A 49 3.99 -1.22 3.48
N ALA A 50 3.98 -0.31 4.45
CA ALA A 50 4.43 -0.62 5.81
C ALA A 50 3.53 -1.67 6.48
N GLY A 51 2.21 -1.62 6.24
CA GLY A 51 1.25 -2.61 6.69
C GLY A 51 1.50 -4.00 6.09
N ASN A 52 1.70 -4.08 4.78
CA ASN A 52 2.05 -5.32 4.06
C ASN A 52 3.33 -5.95 4.61
N ALA A 53 4.36 -5.14 4.81
CA ALA A 53 5.61 -5.61 5.39
C ALA A 53 5.44 -6.06 6.87
N GLN A 54 4.53 -5.44 7.63
CA GLN A 54 4.18 -5.89 8.98
C GLN A 54 3.45 -7.24 8.95
N GLN A 55 2.60 -7.50 7.95
CA GLN A 55 1.95 -8.80 7.76
C GLN A 55 2.99 -9.89 7.47
N MET A 56 4.00 -9.62 6.63
CA MET A 56 5.11 -10.56 6.41
C MET A 56 5.87 -10.90 7.69
N ILE A 57 6.13 -9.92 8.55
CA ILE A 57 6.78 -10.18 9.86
C ILE A 57 5.90 -11.11 10.71
N ASN A 58 4.58 -10.90 10.72
CA ASN A 58 3.66 -11.74 11.49
C ASN A 58 3.60 -13.17 10.93
N SER A 59 3.60 -13.31 9.61
CA SER A 59 3.73 -14.61 8.93
C SER A 59 5.03 -15.33 9.29
N ALA A 60 6.16 -14.62 9.30
CA ALA A 60 7.44 -15.19 9.73
C ALA A 60 7.45 -15.60 11.21
N LYS A 61 6.79 -14.84 12.09
CA LYS A 61 6.61 -15.23 13.50
C LYS A 61 5.77 -16.50 13.65
N LEU A 62 4.71 -16.63 12.86
CA LEU A 62 3.90 -17.84 12.81
C LEU A 62 4.74 -19.04 12.35
N TRP A 63 5.55 -18.86 11.30
CA TRP A 63 6.48 -19.89 10.83
C TRP A 63 7.44 -20.33 11.94
N VAL A 64 8.07 -19.38 12.65
CA VAL A 64 8.97 -19.68 13.77
C VAL A 64 8.21 -20.40 14.88
N SER A 65 6.99 -19.99 15.21
CA SER A 65 6.19 -20.68 16.24
C SER A 65 5.95 -22.15 15.90
N ALA A 66 5.71 -22.46 14.62
CA ALA A 66 5.50 -23.83 14.17
C ALA A 66 6.78 -24.67 14.13
N HIS A 67 7.95 -24.05 13.92
CA HIS A 67 9.23 -24.74 13.72
C HIS A 67 10.24 -24.56 14.88
N SER A 68 9.88 -23.81 15.93
CA SER A 68 10.78 -23.47 17.05
C SER A 68 11.03 -24.62 18.02
N THR A 69 10.23 -25.69 17.96
CA THR A 69 10.42 -26.94 18.71
C THR A 69 11.37 -27.91 18.03
N ASP A 70 11.64 -27.72 16.73
CA ASP A 70 12.63 -28.51 16.03
C ASP A 70 14.01 -27.89 16.25
N ASP A 71 14.96 -28.67 16.78
CA ASP A 71 16.38 -28.34 16.92
C ASP A 71 17.08 -27.94 15.60
N THR A 72 16.35 -27.87 14.49
CA THR A 72 16.80 -27.52 13.15
C THR A 72 16.89 -26.00 12.92
N PHE A 73 16.25 -25.16 13.74
CA PHE A 73 16.44 -23.69 13.65
C PHE A 73 17.67 -23.23 14.43
N THR A 74 18.84 -23.48 13.84
CA THR A 74 20.13 -22.96 14.31
C THR A 74 20.65 -21.89 13.34
N GLY A 75 20.60 -20.62 13.76
CA GLY A 75 21.17 -19.49 13.01
C GLY A 75 20.14 -18.55 12.36
N SER A 76 20.32 -18.29 11.07
CA SER A 76 19.55 -17.31 10.29
C SER A 76 18.87 -17.95 9.08
N LYS A 77 17.59 -17.63 8.85
CA LYS A 77 16.81 -18.07 7.67
C LYS A 77 16.17 -16.87 6.99
N ASN A 78 16.18 -16.84 5.67
CA ASN A 78 15.33 -15.95 4.90
C ASN A 78 14.07 -16.70 4.52
N LEU A 79 12.92 -16.27 5.03
CA LEU A 79 11.61 -16.77 4.60
C LEU A 79 11.12 -15.84 3.49
N THR A 80 11.09 -16.32 2.25
CA THR A 80 10.67 -15.51 1.10
C THR A 80 9.16 -15.32 1.09
N LEU A 81 8.70 -14.30 0.38
CA LEU A 81 7.27 -14.07 0.18
C LEU A 81 6.63 -15.25 -0.57
N LYS A 82 7.38 -15.89 -1.48
CA LYS A 82 6.96 -17.14 -2.12
C LYS A 82 6.71 -18.24 -1.10
N ASP A 83 7.66 -18.48 -0.19
CA ASP A 83 7.52 -19.52 0.84
C ASP A 83 6.30 -19.24 1.73
N MET A 84 6.06 -17.98 2.08
CA MET A 84 4.89 -17.59 2.89
C MET A 84 3.56 -17.91 2.20
N TYR A 85 3.50 -17.80 0.87
CA TYR A 85 2.32 -18.14 0.08
C TYR A 85 2.17 -19.64 -0.10
N ASP A 86 3.26 -20.34 -0.44
CA ASP A 86 3.26 -21.78 -0.64
C ASP A 86 2.89 -22.53 0.66
N ASP A 87 3.40 -22.06 1.81
CA ASP A 87 3.12 -22.63 3.14
C ASP A 87 1.78 -22.13 3.73
N ASN A 88 1.01 -21.33 2.98
CA ASN A 88 -0.28 -20.75 3.39
C ASN A 88 -0.20 -19.98 4.73
N LEU A 89 0.89 -19.24 4.92
CA LEU A 89 1.16 -18.42 6.10
C LEU A 89 0.80 -16.95 5.91
N LEU A 90 0.51 -16.56 4.67
CA LEU A 90 0.11 -15.21 4.29
C LEU A 90 -0.75 -15.30 3.03
N ASP A 91 -1.84 -14.55 2.98
CA ASP A 91 -2.62 -14.39 1.76
C ASP A 91 -1.88 -13.47 0.77
N THR A 92 -2.24 -13.53 -0.51
CA THR A 92 -1.69 -12.62 -1.51
C THR A 92 -1.93 -11.17 -1.09
N ILE A 93 -0.85 -10.37 -1.01
CA ILE A 93 -0.93 -8.97 -0.62
C ILE A 93 -0.84 -8.09 -1.87
N ASP A 94 -1.72 -7.10 -1.95
CA ASP A 94 -1.75 -6.17 -3.08
C ASP A 94 -0.68 -5.09 -2.95
N ASP A 95 -0.12 -4.67 -4.08
CA ASP A 95 0.80 -3.54 -4.17
C ASP A 95 0.00 -2.22 -4.30
N PRO A 96 0.11 -1.29 -3.33
CA PRO A 96 -0.53 0.02 -3.40
C PRO A 96 -0.12 0.87 -4.62
N ASP A 97 1.00 0.55 -5.27
CA ASP A 97 1.44 1.20 -6.51
C ASP A 97 0.89 0.55 -7.79
N GLY A 98 0.08 -0.50 -7.67
CA GLY A 98 -0.58 -1.20 -8.78
C GLY A 98 0.29 -2.23 -9.49
N GLY A 99 1.46 -2.54 -8.93
CA GLY A 99 2.36 -3.57 -9.42
C GLY A 99 2.19 -4.90 -8.69
N THR A 100 3.28 -5.66 -8.60
CA THR A 100 3.38 -6.88 -7.80
C THR A 100 4.69 -6.86 -7.02
N TYR A 101 4.66 -7.32 -5.79
CA TYR A 101 5.89 -7.54 -5.03
C TYR A 101 6.73 -8.69 -5.60
N SER A 102 8.04 -8.56 -5.49
CA SER A 102 8.96 -9.63 -5.88
C SER A 102 8.83 -10.80 -4.91
N GLN A 103 8.34 -11.95 -5.36
CA GLN A 103 8.12 -13.10 -4.48
C GLN A 103 9.42 -13.72 -3.94
N THR A 104 10.52 -13.62 -4.71
CA THR A 104 11.85 -14.11 -4.32
C THR A 104 12.74 -13.03 -3.75
N GLY A 105 12.57 -11.78 -4.21
CA GLY A 105 13.32 -10.62 -3.72
C GLY A 105 12.75 -10.02 -2.43
N SER A 106 11.51 -10.37 -2.07
CA SER A 106 10.90 -10.00 -0.80
C SER A 106 10.99 -11.16 0.17
N PHE A 107 11.51 -10.91 1.37
CA PHE A 107 11.72 -11.93 2.39
C PHE A 107 11.78 -11.32 3.78
N VAL A 108 11.59 -12.15 4.80
CA VAL A 108 11.89 -11.83 6.19
C VAL A 108 13.10 -12.63 6.62
N ALA A 109 14.18 -11.94 6.93
CA ALA A 109 15.36 -12.52 7.57
C ALA A 109 15.08 -12.71 9.06
N ILE A 110 15.06 -13.97 9.48
CA ILE A 110 14.86 -14.42 10.86
C ILE A 110 16.22 -14.80 11.42
N ALA A 111 16.65 -14.17 12.51
CA ALA A 111 17.88 -14.50 13.21
C ALA A 111 17.58 -14.87 14.67
N LYS A 112 18.10 -16.01 15.14
CA LYS A 112 18.01 -16.44 16.54
C LYS A 112 19.28 -16.07 17.30
N SER A 113 19.11 -15.44 18.47
CA SER A 113 20.19 -15.15 19.42
C SER A 113 19.74 -15.60 20.81
N GLY A 114 20.23 -16.76 21.25
CA GLY A 114 19.72 -17.42 22.46
C GLY A 114 18.23 -17.75 22.33
N ASN A 115 17.41 -17.22 23.23
CA ASN A 115 15.95 -17.40 23.23
C ASN A 115 15.19 -16.27 22.50
N ALA A 116 15.90 -15.30 21.92
CA ALA A 116 15.29 -14.17 21.23
C ALA A 116 15.38 -14.31 19.71
N TYR A 117 14.32 -13.91 19.02
CA TYR A 117 14.26 -13.85 17.55
C TYR A 117 14.21 -12.40 17.07
N THR A 118 15.05 -12.08 16.08
CA THR A 118 15.00 -10.81 15.35
C THR A 118 14.48 -11.05 13.95
N TYR A 119 13.46 -10.30 13.54
CA TYR A 119 12.91 -10.36 12.18
C TYR A 119 13.22 -9.05 11.45
N THR A 120 13.82 -9.15 10.27
CA THR A 120 14.11 -8.03 9.38
C THR A 120 13.39 -8.26 8.06
N VAL A 121 12.42 -7.41 7.74
CA VAL A 121 11.69 -7.49 6.48
C VAL A 121 12.43 -6.76 5.37
N THR A 122 12.40 -7.36 4.19
CA THR A 122 12.72 -6.76 2.91
C THR A 122 11.51 -7.02 2.03
N LEU A 123 10.76 -5.97 1.68
CA LEU A 123 9.65 -6.03 0.74
C LEU A 123 9.99 -5.14 -0.43
N THR A 124 9.96 -5.65 -1.66
CA THR A 124 10.41 -4.89 -2.84
C THR A 124 9.44 -5.05 -4.01
N ASN A 125 9.18 -3.95 -4.71
CA ASN A 125 8.53 -3.93 -6.01
C ASN A 125 9.35 -3.03 -6.98
N SER A 126 8.80 -2.69 -8.15
CA SER A 126 9.46 -1.83 -9.15
C SER A 126 9.56 -0.35 -8.79
N THR A 127 8.83 0.10 -7.76
CA THR A 127 8.65 1.52 -7.42
C THR A 127 9.26 1.85 -6.05
N ARG A 128 9.13 0.93 -5.09
CA ARG A 128 9.39 1.08 -3.65
C ARG A 128 9.94 -0.19 -3.04
N GLY A 129 10.70 0.00 -1.97
CA GLY A 129 11.13 -1.04 -1.06
C GLY A 129 10.80 -0.68 0.38
N VAL A 130 10.59 -1.68 1.23
CA VAL A 130 10.47 -1.53 2.68
C VAL A 130 11.55 -2.36 3.32
N PHE A 131 12.40 -1.70 4.11
CA PHE A 131 13.50 -2.35 4.82
C PHE A 131 13.44 -1.96 6.30
N ALA A 132 13.05 -2.90 7.15
CA ALA A 132 12.85 -2.61 8.57
C ALA A 132 13.05 -3.83 9.47
N LYS A 133 13.59 -3.58 10.68
CA LYS A 133 13.59 -4.56 11.77
C LYS A 133 12.27 -4.51 12.54
N THR A 134 11.91 -5.62 13.16
CA THR A 134 10.75 -5.73 14.08
C THR A 134 10.74 -4.58 15.08
N GLY A 135 9.59 -3.91 15.22
CA GLY A 135 9.33 -2.95 16.29
C GLY A 135 8.72 -1.62 15.83
N LYS A 136 9.02 -1.14 14.61
CA LYS A 136 8.38 0.07 14.05
C LYS A 136 8.30 0.00 12.53
N MET A 137 7.19 -0.54 12.04
CA MET A 137 6.81 -0.49 10.62
C MET A 137 6.08 0.83 10.38
N THR A 138 6.81 1.80 9.85
CA THR A 138 6.30 3.15 9.62
C THR A 138 6.66 3.59 8.21
N ARG A 139 5.90 4.52 7.63
CA ARG A 139 6.17 5.09 6.29
C ARG A 139 7.62 5.55 6.07
N SER A 140 8.33 5.95 7.12
CA SER A 140 9.76 6.36 7.06
C SER A 140 10.73 5.22 6.70
N LYS A 141 10.25 3.97 6.70
CA LYS A 141 11.00 2.78 6.29
C LYS A 141 10.73 2.35 4.85
N VAL A 142 9.81 3.05 4.18
CA VAL A 142 9.54 2.87 2.75
C VAL A 142 10.50 3.76 1.97
N THR A 143 11.38 3.15 1.20
CA THR A 143 12.34 3.81 0.31
C THR A 143 11.85 3.69 -1.12
N GLU A 144 11.91 4.77 -1.90
CA GLU A 144 11.71 4.67 -3.35
C GLU A 144 12.88 3.88 -3.95
N VAL A 145 12.60 2.95 -4.86
CA VAL A 145 13.66 2.31 -5.66
C VAL A 145 14.16 3.36 -6.63
N ALA A 146 15.48 3.58 -6.68
CA ALA A 146 16.05 4.50 -7.65
C ALA A 146 15.59 4.09 -9.06
N LYS A 147 14.84 4.97 -9.73
CA LYS A 147 14.60 4.81 -11.16
C LYS A 147 15.97 4.88 -11.86
N PRO A 148 16.26 3.97 -12.81
CA PRO A 148 17.50 4.00 -13.58
C PRO A 148 17.67 5.33 -14.33
#